data_AF-A0A940QMX7-F1
#
_entry.id   AF-A0A940QMX7-F1
#
_cell.length_a   1.000
_cell.length_b   1.000
_cell.length_c   1.000
_cell.angle_alpha   90.00
_cell.angle_beta   90.00
_cell.angle_gamma   90.00
#
_symmetry.space_group_name_H-M   'P 1'
#
loop_
_entity.id
_entity.type
_entity.pdbx_description
1 polymer ?
#
loop_
_entity_poly.entity_id
_entity_poly.type
_entity_poly.pdbx_seq_one_letter_code
_entity_poly.pdbx_strand_id
1 'polypeptide(L)'
;MGRVTRAGVVGGALLFALAAPAAADITSVARCQKKIATAGADFAKHVIVTTLKCTEEVAECQVQCEEGVFGPPCESNPPPCCDPDDRASNATFDACMAEADDYCAGQEAKIVGYEERKQNKILDSCTALTQEELCGSQGNGLNFALVNAGCLALNPGYTCNLSNLINCLGGPLQRQLIDQISGLLSPRASDAVRAASLQSAFPDLPVTYKLREDLPAAGKLDLWAITGRAGDKIILRVKTRDDLGGGVSTIEPTLVLLSGDLVTPVADTLVNNVPCAVPNSCGSQCPQVERVLPFNGTFYAAVRASGANGCVGGKYRLIVTTPGNATPLLVADDITAP
;
A
#
# COMPACT_ATOMS: atom_id res chain seq x y z
N MET A 1 -63.25 -1.65 78.60
CA MET A 1 -63.32 -2.33 77.29
C MET A 1 -62.18 -1.77 76.44
N GLY A 2 -60.97 -2.31 76.52
CA GLY A 2 -60.40 -3.31 75.60
C GLY A 2 -59.24 -2.63 74.85
N ARG A 3 -57.96 -2.88 75.21
CA ARG A 3 -57.00 -3.82 74.55
C ARG A 3 -56.85 -3.49 73.05
N VAL A 4 -55.68 -3.18 72.45
CA VAL A 4 -54.38 -3.87 72.44
C VAL A 4 -53.31 -2.98 71.77
N THR A 5 -52.07 -3.22 72.20
CA THR A 5 -50.71 -2.84 71.75
C THR A 5 -50.39 -2.77 70.25
N ARG A 6 -49.35 -1.99 69.89
CA ARG A 6 -48.07 -2.52 69.36
C ARG A 6 -46.96 -1.45 69.25
N ALA A 7 -45.76 -1.88 69.64
CA ALA A 7 -44.48 -1.20 69.58
C ALA A 7 -43.85 -1.26 68.18
N GLY A 8 -42.95 -0.31 67.89
CA GLY A 8 -42.06 -0.33 66.74
C GLY A 8 -40.75 0.39 67.06
N VAL A 9 -39.68 -0.39 67.24
CA VAL A 9 -38.28 0.00 67.37
C VAL A 9 -37.67 0.05 65.97
N VAL A 10 -37.02 1.15 65.57
CA VAL A 10 -35.88 1.20 64.61
C VAL A 10 -35.17 2.55 64.91
N GLY A 11 -33.91 2.65 65.32
CA GLY A 11 -32.73 1.85 64.96
C GLY A 11 -31.87 2.70 64.03
N GLY A 12 -30.72 3.19 64.51
CA GLY A 12 -29.92 4.25 63.89
C GLY A 12 -29.53 4.02 62.43
N ALA A 13 -29.66 5.08 61.63
CA ALA A 13 -29.09 5.16 60.30
C ALA A 13 -27.57 5.31 60.42
N LEU A 14 -26.85 4.24 60.08
CA LEU A 14 -25.44 4.28 59.74
C LEU A 14 -25.24 5.28 58.59
N LEU A 15 -24.44 6.31 58.85
CA LEU A 15 -23.79 7.14 57.84
C LEU A 15 -22.80 6.26 57.05
N PHE A 16 -23.26 5.65 55.97
CA PHE A 16 -22.37 5.25 54.89
C PHE A 16 -22.00 6.52 54.12
N ALA A 17 -20.84 7.09 54.46
CA ALA A 17 -20.15 8.02 53.58
C ALA A 17 -19.76 7.25 52.31
N LEU A 18 -20.65 7.27 51.31
CA LEU A 18 -20.29 7.00 49.93
C LEU A 18 -19.30 8.10 49.53
N ALA A 19 -18.01 7.80 49.64
CA ALA A 19 -16.99 8.56 48.94
C ALA A 19 -17.33 8.45 47.45
N ALA A 20 -17.94 9.49 46.89
CA ALA A 20 -18.09 9.61 45.45
C ALA A 20 -16.69 9.51 44.84
N PRO A 21 -16.45 8.63 43.85
CA PRO A 21 -15.19 8.62 43.15
C PRO A 21 -14.99 10.03 42.57
N ALA A 22 -13.88 10.66 42.94
CA ALA A 22 -13.50 11.95 42.41
C ALA A 22 -13.43 11.81 40.89
N ALA A 23 -14.34 12.50 40.18
CA ALA A 23 -14.30 12.56 38.72
C ALA A 23 -12.87 12.93 38.30
N ALA A 24 -12.28 12.11 37.45
CA ALA A 24 -11.00 12.39 36.82
C ALA A 24 -11.00 13.83 36.33
N ASP A 25 -9.94 14.54 36.69
CA ASP A 25 -9.59 15.81 36.07
C ASP A 25 -9.68 15.63 34.55
N ILE A 26 -10.44 16.48 33.85
CA ILE A 26 -10.64 16.45 32.39
C ILE A 26 -9.29 16.30 31.66
N THR A 27 -8.23 16.80 32.28
CA THR A 27 -6.84 16.69 31.86
C THR A 27 -6.31 15.25 31.77
N SER A 28 -6.71 14.32 32.64
CA SER A 28 -6.28 12.91 32.60
C SER A 28 -7.03 12.10 31.52
N VAL A 29 -8.32 12.37 31.31
CA VAL A 29 -9.11 11.78 30.21
C VAL A 29 -8.54 12.22 28.86
N ALA A 30 -8.30 13.52 28.68
CA ALA A 30 -7.71 14.05 27.45
C ALA A 30 -6.29 13.51 27.18
N ARG A 31 -5.49 13.29 28.24
CA ARG A 31 -4.16 12.67 28.14
C ARG A 31 -4.24 11.24 27.64
N CYS A 32 -5.15 10.43 28.19
CA CYS A 32 -5.37 9.05 27.74
C CYS A 32 -5.84 9.01 26.27
N GLN A 33 -6.84 9.82 25.89
CA GLN A 33 -7.33 9.91 24.51
C GLN A 33 -6.24 10.32 23.51
N LYS A 34 -5.46 11.36 23.84
CA LYS A 34 -4.33 11.80 23.02
C LYS A 34 -3.29 10.70 22.87
N LYS A 35 -3.02 9.93 23.93
CA LYS A 35 -2.08 8.82 23.86
C LYS A 35 -2.60 7.67 23.01
N ILE A 36 -3.88 7.30 23.12
CA ILE A 36 -4.50 6.29 22.25
C ILE A 36 -4.33 6.66 20.78
N ALA A 37 -4.65 7.91 20.41
CA ALA A 37 -4.51 8.39 19.04
C ALA A 37 -3.04 8.39 18.56
N THR A 38 -2.13 8.96 19.35
CA THR A 38 -0.71 9.07 18.95
C THR A 38 0.01 7.73 18.92
N ALA A 39 -0.22 6.85 19.91
CA ALA A 39 0.36 5.51 19.92
C ALA A 39 -0.23 4.61 18.82
N GLY A 40 -1.52 4.76 18.51
CA GLY A 40 -2.15 4.09 17.37
C GLY A 40 -1.56 4.53 16.03
N ALA A 41 -1.32 5.84 15.84
CA ALA A 41 -0.69 6.39 14.65
C ALA A 41 0.78 5.95 14.51
N ASP A 42 1.56 5.97 15.60
CA ASP A 42 2.93 5.47 15.62
C ASP A 42 3.00 3.99 15.23
N PHE A 43 2.11 3.17 15.80
CA PHE A 43 2.00 1.76 15.48
C PHE A 43 1.65 1.52 14.01
N ALA A 44 0.63 2.20 13.49
CA ALA A 44 0.24 2.10 12.08
C ALA A 44 1.41 2.48 11.15
N LYS A 45 2.13 3.56 11.45
CA LYS A 45 3.33 3.97 10.72
C LYS A 45 4.40 2.88 10.73
N HIS A 46 4.66 2.26 11.89
CA HIS A 46 5.65 1.19 11.99
C HIS A 46 5.24 -0.05 11.21
N VAL A 47 3.97 -0.46 11.26
CA VAL A 47 3.44 -1.57 10.45
C VAL A 47 3.60 -1.27 8.97
N ILE A 48 3.15 -0.09 8.50
CA ILE A 48 3.27 0.31 7.10
C ILE A 48 4.72 0.24 6.60
N VAL A 49 5.66 0.84 7.35
CA VAL A 49 7.10 0.81 6.98
C VAL A 49 7.65 -0.62 6.95
N THR A 50 7.22 -1.45 7.89
CA THR A 50 7.69 -2.84 8.03
C THR A 50 7.18 -3.70 6.88
N THR A 51 5.91 -3.54 6.49
CA THR A 51 5.32 -4.22 5.34
C THR A 51 5.91 -3.71 4.02
N LEU A 52 6.14 -2.39 3.86
CA LEU A 52 6.79 -1.83 2.67
C LEU A 52 8.18 -2.40 2.44
N LYS A 53 8.97 -2.57 3.50
CA LYS A 53 10.30 -3.18 3.41
C LYS A 53 10.24 -4.63 2.93
N CYS A 54 9.30 -5.42 3.45
CA CYS A 54 9.07 -6.78 2.96
C CYS A 54 8.72 -6.77 1.46
N THR A 55 7.87 -5.83 1.04
CA THR A 55 7.45 -5.71 -0.36
C THR A 55 8.56 -5.28 -1.29
N GLU A 56 9.49 -4.45 -0.82
CA GLU A 56 10.68 -4.05 -1.57
C GLU A 56 11.57 -5.27 -1.89
N GLU A 57 11.84 -6.14 -0.91
CA GLU A 57 12.66 -7.35 -1.11
C GLU A 57 12.02 -8.33 -2.11
N VAL A 58 10.71 -8.56 -2.00
CA VAL A 58 9.99 -9.45 -2.94
C VAL A 58 9.96 -8.85 -4.35
N ALA A 59 9.68 -7.55 -4.45
CA ALA A 59 9.65 -6.86 -5.73
C ALA A 59 11.03 -6.85 -6.39
N GLU A 60 12.11 -6.75 -5.61
CA GLU A 60 13.48 -6.84 -6.12
C GLU A 60 13.75 -8.20 -6.77
N CYS A 61 13.40 -9.31 -6.12
CA CYS A 61 13.51 -10.64 -6.73
C CYS A 61 12.67 -10.77 -8.01
N GLN A 62 11.43 -10.27 -8.02
CA GLN A 62 10.58 -10.32 -9.21
C GLN A 62 11.12 -9.44 -10.35
N VAL A 63 11.68 -8.28 -10.03
CA VAL A 63 12.32 -7.40 -11.01
C VAL A 63 13.57 -8.07 -11.58
N GLN A 64 14.43 -8.66 -10.74
CA GLN A 64 15.61 -9.40 -11.18
C GLN A 64 15.23 -10.61 -12.07
N CYS A 65 14.13 -11.28 -11.75
CA CYS A 65 13.53 -12.32 -12.60
C CYS A 65 13.12 -11.76 -13.97
N GLU A 66 12.41 -10.62 -14.00
CA GLU A 66 12.05 -9.94 -15.23
C GLU A 66 13.24 -9.34 -16.00
N GLU A 67 14.36 -9.09 -15.33
CA GLU A 67 15.62 -8.60 -15.90
C GLU A 67 16.51 -9.74 -16.43
N GLY A 68 16.05 -10.99 -16.29
CA GLY A 68 16.75 -12.17 -16.79
C GLY A 68 17.94 -12.61 -15.93
N VAL A 69 18.10 -12.03 -14.72
CA VAL A 69 19.19 -12.35 -13.78
C VAL A 69 19.17 -13.84 -13.40
N PHE A 70 17.98 -14.41 -13.23
CA PHE A 70 17.81 -15.82 -12.86
C PHE A 70 17.68 -16.75 -14.07
N GLY A 71 17.55 -16.21 -15.28
CA GLY A 71 17.36 -17.00 -16.50
C GLY A 71 16.39 -16.35 -17.48
N PRO A 72 16.24 -16.92 -18.68
CA PRO A 72 15.40 -16.34 -19.72
C PRO A 72 13.91 -16.43 -19.35
N PRO A 73 13.03 -15.55 -19.86
CA PRO A 73 11.62 -15.56 -19.50
C PRO A 73 10.91 -16.85 -19.95
N CYS A 74 9.99 -17.34 -19.13
CA CYS A 74 9.23 -18.58 -19.39
C CYS A 74 8.22 -18.48 -20.54
N GLU A 75 7.87 -17.27 -20.99
CA GLU A 75 6.94 -17.06 -22.12
C GLU A 75 7.47 -17.70 -23.43
N SER A 76 8.78 -17.94 -23.55
CA SER A 76 9.40 -18.42 -24.78
C SER A 76 10.44 -19.52 -24.56
N ASN A 77 10.67 -19.93 -23.30
CA ASN A 77 11.73 -20.89 -22.95
C ASN A 77 11.19 -21.97 -22.02
N PRO A 78 11.50 -23.25 -22.26
CA PRO A 78 11.21 -24.30 -21.31
C PRO A 78 12.05 -24.11 -20.03
N PRO A 79 11.59 -24.57 -18.85
CA PRO A 79 12.37 -24.52 -17.62
C PRO A 79 13.76 -25.17 -17.76
N PRO A 80 14.81 -24.61 -17.14
CA PRO A 80 14.79 -23.49 -16.21
C PRO A 80 14.66 -22.13 -16.93
N CYS A 81 13.62 -21.40 -16.57
CA CYS A 81 13.24 -20.10 -17.12
C CYS A 81 12.69 -19.26 -15.96
N CYS A 82 12.67 -17.94 -16.04
CA CYS A 82 12.16 -17.11 -14.97
C CYS A 82 10.75 -16.60 -15.27
N ASP A 83 9.80 -16.99 -14.43
CA ASP A 83 8.46 -16.40 -14.36
C ASP A 83 8.33 -15.67 -13.02
N PRO A 84 8.22 -14.32 -13.01
CA PRO A 84 8.12 -13.55 -11.77
C PRO A 84 6.87 -13.87 -10.94
N ASP A 85 5.89 -14.54 -11.54
CA ASP A 85 4.65 -14.96 -10.88
C ASP A 85 4.66 -16.44 -10.47
N ASP A 86 5.64 -17.24 -10.94
CA ASP A 86 5.82 -18.65 -10.58
C ASP A 86 7.24 -18.91 -10.05
N ARG A 87 7.37 -18.99 -8.72
CA ARG A 87 8.64 -19.29 -8.05
C ARG A 87 9.26 -20.62 -8.46
N ALA A 88 8.44 -21.61 -8.80
CA ALA A 88 8.92 -22.93 -9.20
C ALA A 88 9.55 -22.95 -10.60
N SER A 89 9.42 -21.87 -11.36
CA SER A 89 10.00 -21.74 -12.70
C SER A 89 11.53 -21.82 -12.71
N ASN A 90 12.18 -21.33 -11.64
CA ASN A 90 13.63 -21.28 -11.51
C ASN A 90 14.11 -21.42 -10.07
N ALA A 91 15.01 -22.36 -9.80
CA ALA A 91 15.55 -22.60 -8.45
C ALA A 91 16.32 -21.41 -7.86
N THR A 92 16.95 -20.57 -8.69
CA THR A 92 17.70 -19.39 -8.22
C THR A 92 16.76 -18.24 -7.88
N PHE A 93 15.68 -18.09 -8.66
CA PHE A 93 14.59 -17.15 -8.33
C PHE A 93 13.88 -17.57 -7.04
N ASP A 94 13.59 -18.87 -6.89
CA ASP A 94 13.01 -19.44 -5.67
C ASP A 94 13.89 -19.15 -4.44
N ALA A 95 15.22 -19.27 -4.58
CA ALA A 95 16.15 -18.93 -3.50
C ALA A 95 16.11 -17.45 -3.11
N CYS A 96 16.11 -16.52 -4.08
CA CYS A 96 15.94 -15.07 -3.81
C CYS A 96 14.62 -14.81 -3.07
N MET A 97 13.56 -15.43 -3.56
CA MET A 97 12.24 -15.32 -3.01
C MET A 97 12.11 -15.91 -1.60
N ALA A 98 12.83 -16.99 -1.29
CA ALA A 98 12.91 -17.56 0.05
C ALA A 98 13.68 -16.65 1.02
N GLU A 99 14.76 -16.01 0.59
CA GLU A 99 15.46 -15.00 1.40
C GLU A 99 14.56 -13.79 1.68
N ALA A 100 13.78 -13.34 0.69
CA ALA A 100 12.78 -12.30 0.87
C ALA A 100 11.69 -12.72 1.87
N ASP A 101 11.21 -13.97 1.83
CA ASP A 101 10.25 -14.51 2.80
C ASP A 101 10.81 -14.53 4.22
N ASP A 102 12.07 -14.95 4.41
CA ASP A 102 12.73 -14.95 5.71
C ASP A 102 12.86 -13.53 6.28
N TYR A 103 13.20 -12.56 5.41
CA TYR A 103 13.23 -11.16 5.78
C TYR A 103 11.83 -10.65 6.17
N CYS A 104 10.81 -10.98 5.37
CA CYS A 104 9.41 -10.65 5.63
C CYS A 104 8.93 -11.22 6.98
N ALA A 105 9.24 -12.49 7.28
CA ALA A 105 8.92 -13.11 8.57
C ALA A 105 9.61 -12.38 9.74
N GLY A 106 10.87 -11.95 9.55
CA GLY A 106 11.59 -11.11 10.52
C GLY A 106 10.96 -9.72 10.71
N GLN A 107 10.38 -9.14 9.66
CA GLN A 107 9.62 -7.90 9.72
C GLN A 107 8.28 -8.10 10.46
N GLU A 108 7.51 -9.14 10.13
CA GLU A 108 6.25 -9.47 10.79
C GLU A 108 6.43 -9.73 12.29
N ALA A 109 7.50 -10.40 12.70
CA ALA A 109 7.82 -10.60 14.11
C ALA A 109 7.98 -9.26 14.87
N LYS A 110 8.46 -8.19 14.23
CA LYS A 110 8.58 -6.85 14.84
C LYS A 110 7.22 -6.20 15.10
N ILE A 111 6.20 -6.54 14.31
CA ILE A 111 4.83 -6.03 14.47
C ILE A 111 4.27 -6.36 15.85
N VAL A 112 4.51 -7.59 16.33
CA VAL A 112 4.14 -8.01 17.68
C VAL A 112 4.78 -7.11 18.74
N GLY A 113 6.07 -6.78 18.58
CA GLY A 113 6.76 -5.86 19.48
C GLY A 113 6.28 -4.40 19.38
N TYR A 114 5.88 -3.93 18.19
CA TYR A 114 5.26 -2.60 18.04
C TYR A 114 3.89 -2.54 18.73
N GLU A 115 3.12 -3.62 18.64
CA GLU A 115 1.81 -3.78 19.29
C GLU A 115 1.95 -3.73 20.82
N GLU A 116 2.87 -4.52 21.37
CA GLU A 116 3.15 -4.53 22.81
C GLU A 116 3.59 -3.15 23.32
N ARG A 117 4.52 -2.49 22.62
CA ARG A 117 4.95 -1.11 22.97
C ARG A 117 3.81 -0.12 22.94
N LYS A 118 2.88 -0.23 22.00
CA LYS A 118 1.68 0.61 21.92
C LYS A 118 0.78 0.35 23.13
N GLN A 119 0.48 -0.92 23.44
CA GLN A 119 -0.36 -1.29 24.57
C GLN A 119 0.21 -0.75 25.89
N ASN A 120 1.51 -0.91 26.11
CA ASN A 120 2.20 -0.37 27.29
C ASN A 120 2.09 1.16 27.38
N LYS A 121 2.34 1.88 26.28
CA LYS A 121 2.19 3.36 26.23
C LYS A 121 0.77 3.82 26.58
N ILE A 122 -0.25 3.11 26.09
CA ILE A 122 -1.66 3.43 26.37
C ILE A 122 -1.97 3.12 27.83
N LEU A 123 -1.58 1.93 28.31
CA LEU A 123 -1.78 1.52 29.70
C LEU A 123 -1.21 2.58 30.65
N ASP A 124 0.06 2.95 30.50
CA ASP A 124 0.75 3.94 31.34
C ASP A 124 0.02 5.30 31.40
N SER A 125 -0.66 5.69 30.31
CA SER A 125 -1.35 6.99 30.23
C SER A 125 -2.81 6.95 30.67
N CYS A 126 -3.40 5.75 30.77
CA CYS A 126 -4.82 5.55 31.07
C CYS A 126 -5.05 4.85 32.43
N THR A 127 -3.99 4.37 33.11
CA THR A 127 -4.07 3.71 34.43
C THR A 127 -4.71 4.56 35.52
N ALA A 128 -4.66 5.88 35.40
CA ALA A 128 -5.25 6.82 36.36
C ALA A 128 -6.77 7.00 36.18
N LEU A 129 -7.37 6.43 35.13
CA LEU A 129 -8.81 6.51 34.89
C LEU A 129 -9.55 5.39 35.62
N THR A 130 -10.68 5.76 36.22
CA THR A 130 -11.62 4.80 36.81
C THR A 130 -12.39 4.05 35.72
N GLN A 131 -13.01 2.94 36.10
CA GLN A 131 -13.84 2.17 35.18
C GLN A 131 -15.07 2.98 34.73
N GLU A 132 -15.70 3.77 35.60
CA GLU A 132 -16.80 4.65 35.20
C GLU A 132 -16.36 5.70 34.16
N GLU A 133 -15.14 6.22 34.26
CA GLU A 133 -14.62 7.20 33.29
C GLU A 133 -14.31 6.56 31.93
N LEU A 134 -13.77 5.34 31.92
CA LEU A 134 -13.51 4.59 30.69
C LEU A 134 -14.80 4.07 30.03
N CYS A 135 -15.82 3.77 30.82
CA CYS A 135 -17.03 3.10 30.35
C CYS A 135 -18.25 4.01 30.18
N GLY A 136 -18.24 5.18 30.84
CA GLY A 136 -19.38 6.11 30.88
C GLY A 136 -19.06 7.54 30.42
N SER A 137 -17.80 7.88 30.11
CA SER A 137 -17.44 9.24 29.66
C SER A 137 -18.12 9.61 28.33
N GLN A 138 -19.07 10.55 28.41
CA GLN A 138 -19.53 11.36 27.26
C GLN A 138 -18.77 12.70 27.16
N GLY A 139 -17.47 12.69 27.43
CA GLY A 139 -16.62 13.86 27.25
C GLY A 139 -16.33 14.17 25.77
N ASN A 140 -16.08 15.44 25.44
CA ASN A 140 -15.64 15.87 24.12
C ASN A 140 -14.30 15.19 23.74
N GLY A 141 -14.27 14.43 22.64
CA GLY A 141 -13.08 13.70 22.17
C GLY A 141 -13.40 12.31 21.63
N LEU A 142 -12.52 11.33 21.87
CA LEU A 142 -12.81 9.91 21.64
C LEU A 142 -14.00 9.52 22.53
N ASN A 143 -15.19 9.45 21.94
CA ASN A 143 -16.39 9.02 22.64
C ASN A 143 -16.20 7.56 23.06
N PHE A 144 -15.72 7.33 24.28
CA PHE A 144 -15.43 5.99 24.77
C PHE A 144 -16.68 5.10 24.75
N ALA A 145 -17.89 5.68 24.86
CA ALA A 145 -19.13 4.92 24.67
C ALA A 145 -19.26 4.38 23.23
N LEU A 146 -18.87 5.17 22.21
CA LEU A 146 -18.83 4.71 20.82
C LEU A 146 -17.75 3.64 20.60
N VAL A 147 -16.57 3.82 21.19
CA VAL A 147 -15.48 2.83 21.11
C VAL A 147 -15.88 1.52 21.78
N ASN A 148 -16.48 1.59 22.97
CA ASN A 148 -16.98 0.43 23.71
C ASN A 148 -18.08 -0.30 22.93
N ALA A 149 -19.00 0.44 22.30
CA ALA A 149 -20.03 -0.13 21.44
C ALA A 149 -19.42 -0.86 20.22
N GLY A 150 -18.38 -0.30 19.60
CA GLY A 150 -17.63 -0.96 18.53
C GLY A 150 -16.93 -2.24 19.00
N CYS A 151 -16.35 -2.23 20.20
CA CYS A 151 -15.73 -3.40 20.81
C CYS A 151 -16.74 -4.52 21.11
N LEU A 152 -17.92 -4.17 21.60
CA LEU A 152 -19.04 -5.10 21.80
C LEU A 152 -19.53 -5.70 20.47
N ALA A 153 -19.57 -4.89 19.41
CA ALA A 153 -19.98 -5.36 18.09
C ALA A 153 -18.98 -6.38 17.50
N LEU A 154 -17.69 -6.20 17.76
CA LEU A 154 -16.64 -7.13 17.31
C LEU A 154 -16.48 -8.37 18.20
N ASN A 155 -16.72 -8.21 19.50
CA ASN A 155 -16.64 -9.30 20.47
C ASN A 155 -17.85 -9.22 21.42
N PRO A 156 -18.86 -10.09 21.24
CA PRO A 156 -20.04 -10.13 22.11
C PRO A 156 -19.73 -10.38 23.59
N GLY A 157 -18.55 -10.95 23.91
CA GLY A 157 -18.06 -11.14 25.27
C GLY A 157 -17.29 -9.96 25.87
N TYR A 158 -17.26 -8.81 25.19
CA TYR A 158 -16.56 -7.62 25.66
C TYR A 158 -17.23 -7.03 26.90
N THR A 159 -16.49 -6.97 28.01
CA THR A 159 -16.86 -6.20 29.19
C THR A 159 -15.95 -4.99 29.29
N CYS A 160 -16.53 -3.79 29.44
CA CYS A 160 -15.73 -2.57 29.50
C CYS A 160 -14.85 -2.51 30.77
N ASN A 161 -13.54 -2.52 30.54
CA ASN A 161 -12.48 -2.18 31.49
C ASN A 161 -11.22 -1.82 30.67
N LEU A 162 -10.20 -1.23 31.30
CA LEU A 162 -9.01 -0.74 30.59
C LEU A 162 -8.29 -1.85 29.80
N SER A 163 -8.12 -3.03 30.39
CA SER A 163 -7.45 -4.17 29.75
C SER A 163 -8.19 -4.62 28.50
N ASN A 164 -9.50 -4.82 28.61
CA ASN A 164 -10.35 -5.23 27.49
C ASN A 164 -10.44 -4.16 26.41
N LEU A 165 -10.50 -2.88 26.79
CA LEU A 165 -10.49 -1.76 25.85
C LEU A 165 -9.19 -1.72 25.04
N ILE A 166 -8.04 -1.84 25.69
CA ILE A 166 -6.72 -1.90 25.03
C ILE A 166 -6.64 -3.13 24.12
N ASN A 167 -7.10 -4.29 24.58
CA ASN A 167 -7.12 -5.52 23.80
C ASN A 167 -8.06 -5.45 22.59
N CYS A 168 -9.18 -4.73 22.71
CA CYS A 168 -10.08 -4.49 21.58
C CYS A 168 -9.45 -3.52 20.57
N LEU A 169 -8.93 -2.38 21.05
CA LEU A 169 -8.31 -1.35 20.22
C LEU A 169 -7.05 -1.85 19.51
N GLY A 170 -6.26 -2.71 20.15
CA GLY A 170 -5.05 -3.30 19.58
C GLY A 170 -5.21 -4.69 18.97
N GLY A 171 -6.32 -5.37 19.22
CA GLY A 171 -6.61 -6.70 18.68
C GLY A 171 -7.46 -6.61 17.41
N PRO A 172 -8.72 -7.06 17.43
CA PRO A 172 -9.52 -7.27 16.21
C PRO A 172 -9.77 -5.99 15.41
N LEU A 173 -9.98 -4.84 16.07
CA LEU A 173 -10.36 -3.59 15.38
C LEU A 173 -9.18 -3.01 14.58
N GLN A 174 -7.98 -3.05 15.14
CA GLN A 174 -6.77 -2.64 14.41
C GLN A 174 -6.21 -3.74 13.52
N ARG A 175 -6.33 -5.04 13.85
CA ARG A 175 -5.96 -6.12 12.92
C ARG A 175 -6.83 -6.10 11.68
N GLN A 176 -8.13 -5.82 11.79
CA GLN A 176 -8.98 -5.69 10.60
C GLN A 176 -8.56 -4.50 9.73
N LEU A 177 -8.19 -3.36 10.34
CA LEU A 177 -7.64 -2.21 9.62
C LEU A 177 -6.24 -2.50 9.06
N ILE A 178 -5.42 -3.29 9.75
CA ILE A 178 -4.07 -3.69 9.35
C ILE A 178 -4.10 -4.79 8.32
N ASP A 179 -5.04 -5.71 8.32
CA ASP A 179 -5.22 -6.73 7.28
C ASP A 179 -5.74 -6.06 6.01
N GLN A 180 -6.58 -5.03 6.15
CA GLN A 180 -6.92 -4.14 5.04
C GLN A 180 -5.70 -3.37 4.53
N ILE A 181 -4.86 -2.80 5.41
CA ILE A 181 -3.63 -2.07 5.04
C ILE A 181 -2.52 -3.01 4.53
N SER A 182 -2.37 -4.22 5.07
CA SER A 182 -1.38 -5.23 4.68
C SER A 182 -1.81 -5.94 3.40
N GLY A 183 -3.11 -6.13 3.18
CA GLY A 183 -3.66 -6.49 1.87
C GLY A 183 -3.40 -5.42 0.79
N LEU A 184 -3.33 -4.14 1.19
CA LEU A 184 -2.94 -3.01 0.34
C LEU A 184 -1.42 -2.85 0.16
N LEU A 185 -0.61 -3.43 1.04
CA LEU A 185 0.86 -3.30 1.06
C LEU A 185 1.60 -4.59 0.66
N SER A 186 0.91 -5.72 0.49
CA SER A 186 1.46 -6.98 -0.01
C SER A 186 2.09 -6.82 -1.40
N PRO A 187 3.12 -7.59 -1.79
CA PRO A 187 3.67 -7.61 -3.16
C PRO A 187 2.65 -7.90 -4.27
N ARG A 188 1.44 -8.36 -3.92
CA ARG A 188 0.29 -8.49 -4.83
C ARG A 188 -0.55 -7.21 -4.96
N ALA A 189 -0.11 -6.08 -4.40
CA ALA A 189 -0.92 -4.88 -4.20
C ALA A 189 -1.46 -4.23 -5.48
N SER A 190 -0.73 -4.19 -6.60
CA SER A 190 -1.28 -3.60 -7.84
C SER A 190 -2.49 -4.37 -8.36
N ASP A 191 -2.48 -5.70 -8.24
CA ASP A 191 -3.60 -6.55 -8.63
C ASP A 191 -4.68 -6.64 -7.55
N ALA A 192 -4.32 -6.59 -6.27
CA ALA A 192 -5.26 -6.59 -5.16
C ALA A 192 -6.02 -5.26 -5.00
N VAL A 193 -5.36 -4.11 -5.17
CA VAL A 193 -5.99 -2.78 -5.22
C VAL A 193 -6.95 -2.69 -6.41
N ARG A 194 -6.58 -3.27 -7.56
CA ARG A 194 -7.44 -3.41 -8.74
C ARG A 194 -8.63 -4.35 -8.50
N ALA A 195 -8.40 -5.54 -7.95
CA ALA A 195 -9.44 -6.53 -7.67
C ALA A 195 -10.42 -6.08 -6.59
N ALA A 196 -9.98 -5.27 -5.62
CA ALA A 196 -10.80 -4.79 -4.50
C ALA A 196 -11.44 -3.41 -4.72
N SER A 197 -11.20 -2.74 -5.85
CA SER A 197 -11.76 -1.41 -6.17
C SER A 197 -11.43 -0.30 -5.14
N LEU A 198 -10.27 -0.38 -4.47
CA LEU A 198 -9.89 0.49 -3.34
C LEU A 198 -9.18 1.79 -3.75
N GLN A 199 -9.14 2.08 -5.05
CA GLN A 199 -8.53 3.24 -5.68
C GLN A 199 -8.96 4.61 -5.13
N SER A 200 -10.20 4.71 -4.66
CA SER A 200 -10.79 5.97 -4.20
C SER A 200 -10.38 6.33 -2.77
N ALA A 201 -9.92 5.35 -1.99
CA ALA A 201 -9.58 5.52 -0.58
C ALA A 201 -8.13 6.00 -0.36
N PHE A 202 -7.23 5.77 -1.32
CA PHE A 202 -5.80 6.06 -1.19
C PHE A 202 -5.22 6.72 -2.47
N PRO A 203 -5.60 7.98 -2.76
CA PRO A 203 -5.23 8.67 -4.00
C PRO A 203 -3.75 9.03 -4.12
N ASP A 204 -2.97 8.94 -3.04
CA ASP A 204 -1.57 9.39 -3.01
C ASP A 204 -0.55 8.23 -3.05
N LEU A 205 -1.02 6.97 -3.06
CA LEU A 205 -0.13 5.81 -3.17
C LEU A 205 0.27 5.57 -4.63
N PRO A 206 1.57 5.35 -4.93
CA PRO A 206 2.01 4.99 -6.27
C PRO A 206 1.50 3.59 -6.67
N VAL A 207 0.79 3.51 -7.80
CA VAL A 207 0.33 2.26 -8.41
C VAL A 207 1.15 1.99 -9.67
N THR A 208 1.63 0.76 -9.83
CA THR A 208 2.37 0.31 -11.02
C THR A 208 1.47 -0.49 -11.95
N TYR A 209 1.34 -0.01 -13.19
CA TYR A 209 0.62 -0.65 -14.28
C TYR A 209 1.61 -1.28 -15.25
N LYS A 210 1.41 -2.56 -15.57
CA LYS A 210 2.18 -3.31 -16.58
C LYS A 210 1.30 -3.50 -17.81
N LEU A 211 1.52 -2.70 -18.85
CA LEU A 211 0.71 -2.63 -20.06
C LEU A 211 1.50 -3.26 -21.22
N ARG A 212 0.88 -4.13 -22.01
CA ARG A 212 1.54 -4.88 -23.09
C ARG A 212 0.95 -4.40 -24.41
N GLU A 213 1.81 -4.07 -25.37
CA GLU A 213 1.41 -3.74 -26.73
C GLU A 213 2.46 -4.16 -27.76
N ASP A 214 2.12 -4.00 -29.03
CA ASP A 214 3.03 -4.14 -30.15
C ASP A 214 2.97 -2.93 -31.07
N LEU A 215 4.12 -2.58 -31.66
CA LEU A 215 4.18 -1.63 -32.75
C LEU A 215 4.50 -2.43 -34.01
N PRO A 216 3.73 -2.37 -35.11
CA PRO A 216 3.86 -3.29 -36.23
C PRO A 216 5.01 -2.91 -37.16
N ALA A 217 5.49 -1.66 -37.10
CA ALA A 217 6.55 -1.17 -37.98
C ALA A 217 7.34 -0.01 -37.36
N ALA A 218 8.50 0.27 -37.94
CA ALA A 218 9.27 1.48 -37.65
C ALA A 218 8.43 2.75 -37.93
N GLY A 219 8.63 3.78 -37.12
CA GLY A 219 7.90 5.04 -37.22
C GLY A 219 6.48 5.02 -36.66
N LYS A 220 6.01 3.86 -36.20
CA LYS A 220 4.76 3.74 -35.45
C LYS A 220 4.96 4.12 -34.00
N LEU A 221 3.92 4.69 -33.41
CA LEU A 221 3.89 5.05 -32.00
C LEU A 221 2.52 4.81 -31.39
N ASP A 222 2.55 4.56 -30.09
CA ASP A 222 1.38 4.49 -29.23
C ASP A 222 1.38 5.65 -28.25
N LEU A 223 0.19 6.19 -27.99
CA LEU A 223 -0.02 7.27 -27.03
C LEU A 223 -0.79 6.75 -25.83
N TRP A 224 -0.17 6.88 -24.66
CA TRP A 224 -0.77 6.51 -23.38
C TRP A 224 -1.10 7.75 -22.58
N ALA A 225 -2.38 7.99 -22.33
CA ALA A 225 -2.84 9.05 -21.44
C ALA A 225 -2.58 8.66 -19.98
N ILE A 226 -1.92 9.57 -19.25
CA ILE A 226 -1.59 9.43 -17.83
C ILE A 226 -2.12 10.68 -17.14
N THR A 227 -3.01 10.51 -16.17
CA THR A 227 -3.55 11.64 -15.41
C THR A 227 -2.82 11.78 -14.09
N GLY A 228 -2.42 13.01 -13.74
CA GLY A 228 -1.73 13.29 -12.49
C GLY A 228 -1.85 14.74 -12.06
N ARG A 229 -1.36 15.02 -10.85
CA ARG A 229 -1.35 16.35 -10.23
C ARG A 229 0.07 16.90 -10.20
N ALA A 230 0.16 18.23 -10.14
CA ALA A 230 1.41 18.93 -9.94
C ALA A 230 2.07 18.44 -8.63
N GLY A 231 3.33 18.03 -8.72
CA GLY A 231 4.07 17.46 -7.59
C GLY A 231 4.06 15.93 -7.51
N ASP A 232 3.21 15.25 -8.28
CA ASP A 232 3.20 13.78 -8.34
C ASP A 232 4.46 13.27 -9.04
N LYS A 233 5.08 12.22 -8.48
CA LYS A 233 6.23 11.56 -9.09
C LYS A 233 5.76 10.38 -9.94
N ILE A 234 5.99 10.47 -11.26
CA ILE A 234 5.74 9.38 -12.19
C ILE A 234 7.04 8.70 -12.63
N ILE A 235 6.95 7.39 -12.87
CA ILE A 235 8.02 6.59 -13.47
C ILE A 235 7.44 5.85 -14.66
N LEU A 236 8.09 5.99 -15.82
CA LEU A 236 7.72 5.31 -17.06
C LEU A 236 8.91 4.48 -17.51
N ARG A 237 8.70 3.22 -17.85
CA ARG A 237 9.75 2.35 -18.40
C ARG A 237 9.20 1.58 -19.58
N VAL A 238 9.91 1.59 -20.70
CA VAL A 238 9.62 0.70 -21.81
C VAL A 238 10.53 -0.51 -21.69
N LYS A 239 9.94 -1.70 -21.60
CA LYS A 239 10.66 -2.97 -21.72
C LYS A 239 10.35 -3.58 -23.08
N THR A 240 11.39 -3.91 -23.84
CA THR A 240 11.27 -4.74 -25.05
C THR A 240 10.82 -6.16 -24.69
N ARG A 241 10.19 -6.83 -25.65
CA ARG A 241 9.82 -8.25 -25.55
C ARG A 241 10.33 -9.01 -26.76
N ASP A 242 10.49 -10.32 -26.59
CA ASP A 242 10.81 -11.22 -27.69
C ASP A 242 9.61 -11.30 -28.64
N ASP A 243 9.85 -10.88 -29.88
CA ASP A 243 8.86 -10.83 -30.94
C ASP A 243 9.03 -11.96 -31.96
N LEU A 244 10.23 -12.57 -32.04
CA LEU A 244 10.57 -13.61 -33.00
C LEU A 244 10.83 -15.00 -32.37
N GLY A 245 10.78 -15.12 -31.04
CA GLY A 245 10.99 -16.38 -30.32
C GLY A 245 12.47 -16.77 -30.18
N GLY A 246 13.37 -15.80 -30.35
CA GLY A 246 14.83 -16.00 -30.32
C GLY A 246 15.54 -15.30 -29.17
N GLY A 247 14.79 -14.76 -28.20
CA GLY A 247 15.34 -13.96 -27.11
C GLY A 247 15.88 -12.60 -27.55
N VAL A 248 15.43 -12.09 -28.69
CA VAL A 248 15.84 -10.80 -29.27
C VAL A 248 14.58 -10.03 -29.64
N SER A 249 14.61 -8.71 -29.42
CA SER A 249 13.54 -7.81 -29.85
C SER A 249 13.93 -7.07 -31.13
N THR A 250 12.97 -6.86 -32.04
CA THR A 250 13.23 -6.11 -33.28
C THR A 250 12.90 -4.62 -33.19
N ILE A 251 12.35 -4.18 -32.06
CA ILE A 251 12.07 -2.76 -31.80
C ILE A 251 13.25 -2.07 -31.11
N GLU A 252 13.55 -0.86 -31.59
CA GLU A 252 14.30 0.16 -30.85
C GLU A 252 13.29 1.15 -30.25
N PRO A 253 12.92 1.00 -28.96
CA PRO A 253 11.90 1.84 -28.37
C PRO A 253 12.47 3.20 -27.98
N THR A 254 11.68 4.24 -28.26
CA THR A 254 11.89 5.58 -27.73
C THR A 254 10.68 5.98 -26.90
N LEU A 255 10.92 6.77 -25.86
CA LEU A 255 9.88 7.24 -24.95
C LEU A 255 9.98 8.75 -24.83
N VAL A 256 8.84 9.42 -25.05
CA VAL A 256 8.72 10.86 -24.83
C VAL A 256 7.51 11.11 -23.94
N LEU A 257 7.69 11.93 -22.91
CA LEU A 257 6.57 12.45 -22.12
C LEU A 257 6.12 13.78 -22.73
N LEU A 258 4.86 13.83 -23.15
CA LEU A 258 4.23 14.96 -23.81
C LEU A 258 3.22 15.63 -22.87
N SER A 259 3.05 16.94 -23.09
CA SER A 259 2.06 17.77 -22.41
C SER A 259 0.65 17.47 -22.93
N GLY A 260 -0.37 18.13 -22.35
CA GLY A 260 -1.77 17.94 -22.71
C GLY A 260 -2.13 18.24 -24.17
N ASP A 261 -1.25 18.90 -24.92
CA ASP A 261 -1.41 19.23 -26.34
C ASP A 261 -0.95 18.13 -27.32
N LEU A 262 -0.46 16.98 -26.80
CA LEU A 262 0.01 15.83 -27.58
C LEU A 262 1.24 16.07 -28.46
N VAL A 263 1.85 17.25 -28.42
CA VAL A 263 2.98 17.60 -29.31
C VAL A 263 4.15 18.21 -28.59
N THR A 264 3.93 18.89 -27.46
CA THR A 264 4.99 19.57 -26.71
C THR A 264 5.58 18.61 -25.68
N PRO A 265 6.89 18.28 -25.75
CA PRO A 265 7.55 17.50 -24.71
C PRO A 265 7.49 18.24 -23.37
N VAL A 266 7.29 17.50 -22.29
CA VAL A 266 7.39 18.05 -20.93
C VAL A 266 8.86 18.45 -20.70
N ALA A 267 9.11 19.74 -20.46
CA ALA A 267 10.44 20.27 -20.24
C ALA A 267 11.15 19.57 -19.06
N ASP A 268 12.48 19.52 -19.13
CA ASP A 268 13.38 18.88 -18.15
C ASP A 268 13.05 17.41 -17.83
N THR A 269 12.43 16.71 -18.77
CA THR A 269 12.26 15.25 -18.68
C THR A 269 13.57 14.58 -19.04
N LEU A 270 14.22 13.95 -18.06
CA LEU A 270 15.40 13.14 -18.28
C LEU A 270 14.97 11.72 -18.70
N VAL A 271 15.41 11.31 -19.89
CA VAL A 271 15.30 9.93 -20.36
C VAL A 271 16.60 9.23 -20.03
N ASN A 272 16.55 8.30 -19.09
CA ASN A 272 17.64 7.41 -18.75
C ASN A 272 17.60 6.20 -19.68
N ASN A 273 18.77 5.80 -20.17
CA ASN A 273 18.92 4.59 -20.95
C ASN A 273 19.34 3.46 -20.00
N VAL A 274 18.52 2.41 -19.95
CA VAL A 274 18.74 1.24 -19.10
C VAL A 274 18.87 -0.02 -19.97
N PRO A 275 19.55 -1.08 -19.51
CA PRO A 275 19.56 -2.35 -20.21
C PRO A 275 18.14 -2.82 -20.51
N CYS A 276 17.90 -3.26 -21.74
CA CYS A 276 16.63 -3.84 -22.13
C CYS A 276 16.44 -5.24 -21.53
N ALA A 277 15.23 -5.56 -21.08
CA ALA A 277 14.88 -6.89 -20.56
C ALA A 277 15.08 -8.00 -21.62
N VAL A 278 14.74 -7.70 -22.87
CA VAL A 278 15.13 -8.51 -24.03
C VAL A 278 16.04 -7.64 -24.91
N PRO A 279 17.32 -7.99 -25.10
CA PRO A 279 18.20 -7.21 -25.96
C PRO A 279 17.58 -7.00 -27.35
N ASN A 280 17.59 -5.77 -27.86
CA ASN A 280 17.14 -5.55 -29.23
C ASN A 280 18.28 -5.81 -30.22
N SER A 281 17.92 -6.20 -31.44
CA SER A 281 18.85 -6.47 -32.54
C SER A 281 19.70 -5.25 -32.94
N CYS A 282 19.29 -4.05 -32.53
CA CYS A 282 19.97 -2.79 -32.83
C CYS A 282 20.98 -2.35 -31.75
N GLY A 283 21.12 -3.11 -30.65
CA GLY A 283 22.05 -2.80 -29.58
C GLY A 283 21.72 -1.54 -28.78
N SER A 284 20.50 -1.01 -28.93
CA SER A 284 20.03 0.16 -28.18
C SER A 284 19.62 -0.20 -26.76
N GLN A 285 19.65 0.78 -25.87
CA GLN A 285 19.14 0.65 -24.50
C GLN A 285 17.67 1.07 -24.44
N CYS A 286 16.96 0.59 -23.42
CA CYS A 286 15.55 0.85 -23.22
C CYS A 286 15.34 2.17 -22.47
N PRO A 287 14.36 3.00 -22.85
CA PRO A 287 14.17 4.28 -22.23
C PRO A 287 13.36 4.17 -20.93
N GLN A 288 13.83 4.87 -19.91
CA GLN A 288 13.15 5.10 -18.64
C GLN A 288 13.05 6.60 -18.37
N VAL A 289 11.87 7.06 -17.99
CA VAL A 289 11.61 8.42 -17.55
C VAL A 289 11.22 8.41 -16.08
N GLU A 290 11.79 9.33 -15.33
CA GLU A 290 11.35 9.66 -13.98
C GLU A 290 11.08 11.16 -13.94
N ARG A 291 9.85 11.54 -13.55
CA ARG A 291 9.45 12.96 -13.59
C ARG A 291 8.50 13.31 -12.46
N VAL A 292 8.73 14.47 -11.86
CA VAL A 292 7.73 15.15 -11.02
C VAL A 292 6.87 16.01 -11.93
N LEU A 293 5.55 15.80 -11.93
CA LEU A 293 4.63 16.47 -12.83
C LEU A 293 4.57 17.98 -12.52
N PRO A 294 4.72 18.86 -13.53
CA PRO A 294 4.80 20.30 -13.31
C PRO A 294 3.43 20.98 -13.17
N PHE A 295 2.35 20.35 -13.59
CA PHE A 295 0.99 20.89 -13.54
C PHE A 295 -0.05 19.78 -13.37
N ASN A 296 -1.28 20.17 -13.01
CA ASN A 296 -2.41 19.24 -12.94
C ASN A 296 -2.95 18.98 -14.35
N GLY A 297 -3.21 17.72 -14.69
CA GLY A 297 -3.88 17.37 -15.94
C GLY A 297 -3.50 16.01 -16.49
N THR A 298 -3.73 15.84 -17.79
CA THR A 298 -3.35 14.65 -18.54
C THR A 298 -2.04 14.93 -19.27
N PHE A 299 -1.13 13.98 -19.13
CA PHE A 299 0.13 13.87 -19.84
C PHE A 299 0.05 12.66 -20.77
N TYR A 300 0.90 12.63 -21.79
CA TYR A 300 0.91 11.52 -22.73
C TYR A 300 2.30 10.90 -22.83
N ALA A 301 2.40 9.61 -22.57
CA ALA A 301 3.61 8.86 -22.87
C ALA A 301 3.52 8.34 -24.30
N ALA A 302 4.40 8.84 -25.17
CA ALA A 302 4.56 8.37 -26.53
C ALA A 302 5.64 7.31 -26.57
N VAL A 303 5.26 6.06 -26.84
CA VAL A 303 6.20 4.96 -27.09
C VAL A 303 6.31 4.79 -28.60
N ARG A 304 7.52 4.89 -29.15
CA ARG A 304 7.74 4.84 -30.60
C ARG A 304 8.82 3.85 -30.97
N ALA A 305 8.62 3.15 -32.08
CA ALA A 305 9.65 2.40 -32.79
C ALA A 305 10.49 3.36 -33.64
N SER A 306 11.74 3.63 -33.26
CA SER A 306 12.55 4.69 -33.91
C SER A 306 12.88 4.38 -35.37
N GLY A 307 13.00 3.09 -35.73
CA GLY A 307 13.46 2.64 -37.04
C GLY A 307 14.95 2.80 -37.27
N ALA A 308 15.71 3.28 -36.28
CA ALA A 308 17.14 3.45 -36.39
C ALA A 308 17.84 2.09 -36.45
N ASN A 309 19.06 2.08 -37.02
CA ASN A 309 19.94 0.92 -37.06
C ASN A 309 19.32 -0.36 -37.68
N GLY A 310 18.27 -0.22 -38.49
CA GLY A 310 17.57 -1.35 -39.13
C GLY A 310 16.52 -2.03 -38.26
N CYS A 311 16.23 -1.49 -37.06
CA CYS A 311 15.11 -1.95 -36.24
C CYS A 311 13.77 -1.62 -36.92
N VAL A 312 12.77 -2.44 -36.63
CA VAL A 312 11.43 -2.29 -37.16
C VAL A 312 10.45 -2.07 -36.00
N GLY A 313 9.21 -2.52 -36.17
CA GLY A 313 8.28 -2.65 -35.06
C GLY A 313 8.70 -3.74 -34.08
N GLY A 314 7.90 -4.00 -33.06
CA GLY A 314 8.11 -5.10 -32.15
C GLY A 314 7.23 -4.98 -30.91
N LYS A 315 7.25 -6.03 -30.11
CA LYS A 315 6.46 -6.11 -28.88
C LYS A 315 7.15 -5.36 -27.76
N TYR A 316 6.38 -4.65 -26.95
CA TYR A 316 6.89 -3.99 -25.76
C TYR A 316 5.95 -4.13 -24.56
N ARG A 317 6.45 -3.75 -23.40
CA ARG A 317 5.70 -3.60 -22.17
C ARG A 317 5.99 -2.21 -21.61
N LEU A 318 4.96 -1.39 -21.49
CA LEU A 318 5.04 -0.12 -20.77
C LEU A 318 4.75 -0.36 -19.29
N ILE A 319 5.69 0.03 -18.44
CA ILE A 319 5.52 0.06 -16.99
C ILE A 319 5.29 1.51 -16.60
N VAL A 320 4.13 1.79 -16.00
CA VAL A 320 3.77 3.12 -15.51
C VAL A 320 3.55 3.07 -14.01
N THR A 321 4.36 3.78 -13.25
CA THR A 321 4.13 4.02 -11.83
C THR A 321 3.66 5.45 -11.64
N THR A 322 2.46 5.64 -11.08
CA THR A 322 1.87 6.97 -10.83
C THR A 322 1.20 7.01 -9.46
N PRO A 323 1.25 8.14 -8.71
CA PRO A 323 0.40 8.35 -7.55
C PRO A 323 -1.05 8.41 -8.03
N GLY A 324 -1.93 7.65 -7.38
CA GLY A 324 -3.35 7.66 -7.67
C GLY A 324 -3.83 6.53 -8.57
N ASN A 325 -5.09 6.68 -8.99
CA ASN A 325 -5.91 5.56 -9.44
C ASN A 325 -6.26 5.56 -10.93
N ALA A 326 -5.81 6.57 -11.66
CA ALA A 326 -6.08 6.67 -13.08
C ALA A 326 -5.19 5.67 -13.81
N THR A 327 -5.79 4.53 -14.18
CA THR A 327 -5.17 3.57 -15.09
C THR A 327 -4.75 4.28 -16.37
N PRO A 328 -3.49 4.13 -16.81
CA PRO A 328 -3.08 4.69 -18.09
C PRO A 328 -3.93 4.11 -19.21
N LEU A 329 -4.38 4.98 -20.11
CA LEU A 329 -5.29 4.63 -21.20
C LEU A 329 -4.56 4.73 -22.53
N LEU A 330 -4.59 3.68 -23.33
CA LEU A 330 -4.17 3.75 -24.73
C LEU A 330 -5.18 4.61 -25.49
N VAL A 331 -4.75 5.80 -25.93
CA VAL A 331 -5.61 6.77 -26.64
C VAL A 331 -5.38 6.78 -28.14
N ALA A 332 -4.21 6.33 -28.58
CA ALA A 332 -3.91 6.12 -29.98
C ALA A 332 -2.93 4.97 -30.11
N ASP A 333 -3.17 4.13 -31.10
CA ASP A 333 -2.51 2.85 -31.30
C ASP A 333 -1.98 2.81 -32.75
N ASP A 334 -0.73 2.41 -32.93
CA ASP A 334 -0.08 2.24 -34.22
C ASP A 334 -0.14 3.45 -35.15
N ILE A 335 -0.19 4.65 -34.58
CA ILE A 335 -0.26 5.87 -35.36
C ILE A 335 1.11 6.19 -35.94
N THR A 336 1.11 6.82 -37.11
CA THR A 336 2.35 7.29 -37.72
C THR A 336 2.80 8.54 -36.98
N ALA A 337 4.04 8.54 -36.49
CA ALA A 337 4.64 9.73 -35.91
C ALA A 337 4.60 10.90 -36.93
N PRO A 338 4.23 12.12 -36.51
CA PRO A 338 4.36 13.30 -37.37
C PRO A 338 5.82 13.56 -37.77
#